data_AF-A0A7X9Q9C7-F1
#
_entry.id   AF-A0A7X9Q9C7-F1
#
_cell.length_a   1.000
_cell.length_b   1.000
_cell.length_c   1.000
_cell.angle_alpha   90.00
_cell.angle_beta   90.00
_cell.angle_gamma   90.00
#
_symmetry.space_group_name_H-M   'P 1'
#
loop_
_entity.id
_entity.type
_entity.pdbx_description
1 polymer ?
#
loop_
_entity_poly.entity_id
_entity_poly.type
_entity_poly.pdbx_seq_one_letter_code
_entity_poly.pdbx_strand_id
1 'polypeptide(L)'
;MENYNPNKIPKKTIGSLQIDISKFEKASDEEKAQHDVMRESTTFFRDGIKKLRRNPLAMLSLVLLIIIVLVIVIAPSIVPYGYSDMISVNGRRDKTAKNLSPFEYSKMEKQAMEEGQYIFPHIFGTDALSRDYFIRVVYGTRVSLIVGFFASVIVLIIGLIYGSISGYIGGKTDLIMMRIVDVIYSLPDTLMVILL
;
A
#
# COMPACT_ATOMS: atom_id res chain seq x y z
N MET A 1 -44.41 -46.96 23.15
CA MET A 1 -44.64 -46.19 21.91
C MET A 1 -44.75 -44.74 22.33
N GLU A 2 -43.68 -43.99 22.15
CA GLU A 2 -43.54 -42.60 22.60
C GLU A 2 -44.33 -41.68 21.66
N ASN A 3 -44.99 -40.67 22.22
CA ASN A 3 -45.90 -39.75 21.53
C ASN A 3 -45.27 -39.17 20.25
N TYR A 4 -45.70 -39.69 19.09
CA TYR A 4 -45.37 -39.09 17.79
C TYR A 4 -46.13 -37.76 17.67
N ASN A 5 -45.40 -36.65 17.81
CA ASN A 5 -45.93 -35.31 17.58
C ASN A 5 -45.58 -34.90 16.13
N PRO A 6 -46.58 -34.77 15.24
CA PRO A 6 -46.35 -34.45 13.82
C PRO A 6 -45.67 -33.09 13.61
N ASN A 7 -45.68 -32.21 14.62
CA ASN A 7 -45.12 -30.86 14.54
C ASN A 7 -43.71 -30.73 15.15
N LYS A 8 -43.07 -31.84 15.54
CA LYS A 8 -41.73 -31.82 16.17
C LYS A 8 -40.74 -32.66 15.37
N ILE A 9 -39.80 -31.99 14.71
CA ILE A 9 -38.79 -32.63 13.85
C ILE A 9 -37.76 -33.37 14.73
N PRO A 10 -37.46 -34.66 14.47
CA PRO A 10 -36.43 -35.40 15.20
C PRO A 10 -35.02 -34.87 14.90
N LYS A 11 -34.10 -35.03 15.86
CA LYS A 11 -32.71 -34.54 15.76
C LYS A 11 -31.96 -35.31 14.65
N LYS A 12 -31.39 -34.59 13.67
CA LYS A 12 -30.66 -35.20 12.54
C LYS A 12 -29.53 -36.11 13.00
N THR A 13 -29.55 -37.37 12.56
CA THR A 13 -28.44 -38.32 12.69
C THR A 13 -27.70 -38.47 11.37
N ILE A 14 -26.37 -38.64 11.42
CA ILE A 14 -25.53 -38.84 10.24
C ILE A 14 -25.99 -40.12 9.52
N GLY A 15 -26.40 -40.00 8.26
CA GLY A 15 -26.95 -41.10 7.45
C GLY A 15 -28.48 -41.15 7.35
N SER A 16 -29.20 -40.30 8.07
CA SER A 16 -30.67 -40.22 7.94
C SER A 16 -31.09 -39.33 6.77
N LEU A 17 -31.91 -39.86 5.87
CA LEU A 17 -32.49 -39.12 4.73
C LEU A 17 -33.74 -38.33 5.18
N GLN A 18 -33.61 -37.60 6.30
CA GLN A 18 -34.70 -36.80 6.87
C GLN A 18 -34.83 -35.49 6.08
N ILE A 19 -35.78 -35.49 5.15
CA ILE A 19 -36.17 -34.32 4.38
C ILE A 19 -37.16 -33.51 5.22
N ASP A 20 -36.83 -32.25 5.46
CA ASP A 20 -37.68 -31.33 6.21
C ASP A 20 -38.75 -30.76 5.27
N ILE A 21 -39.98 -31.28 5.39
CA ILE A 21 -41.10 -30.95 4.49
C ILE A 21 -41.46 -29.46 4.57
N SER A 22 -41.24 -28.83 5.73
CA SER A 22 -41.49 -27.39 5.94
C SER A 22 -40.63 -26.50 5.02
N LYS A 23 -39.47 -27.00 4.56
CA LYS A 23 -38.61 -26.28 3.60
C LYS A 23 -39.14 -26.27 2.17
N PHE A 24 -40.17 -27.06 1.89
CA PHE A 24 -40.85 -27.15 0.60
C PHE A 24 -42.22 -26.46 0.62
N GLU A 25 -42.64 -25.92 1.77
CA GLU A 25 -43.81 -25.07 1.84
C GLU A 25 -43.56 -23.79 1.06
N LYS A 26 -44.63 -23.29 0.40
CA LYS A 26 -44.55 -22.08 -0.40
C LYS A 26 -44.21 -20.92 0.54
N ALA A 27 -43.09 -20.24 0.25
CA ALA A 27 -42.67 -19.07 1.00
C ALA A 27 -43.83 -18.07 1.14
N SER A 28 -44.01 -17.56 2.36
CA SER A 28 -45.05 -16.59 2.64
C SER A 28 -44.81 -15.31 1.83
N ASP A 29 -45.86 -14.52 1.59
CA ASP A 29 -45.69 -13.27 0.82
C ASP A 29 -44.80 -12.25 1.55
N GLU A 30 -44.67 -12.35 2.89
CA GLU A 30 -43.71 -11.60 3.71
C GLU A 30 -42.26 -12.07 3.49
N GLU A 31 -42.02 -13.38 3.41
CA GLU A 31 -40.69 -13.94 3.13
C GLU A 31 -40.22 -13.60 1.71
N LYS A 32 -41.15 -13.60 0.74
CA LYS A 32 -40.87 -13.12 -0.62
C LYS A 32 -40.53 -11.63 -0.62
N ALA A 33 -41.29 -10.81 0.11
CA ALA A 33 -41.02 -9.38 0.21
C ALA A 33 -39.64 -9.12 0.85
N GLN A 34 -39.23 -9.90 1.85
CA GLN A 34 -37.90 -9.80 2.46
C GLN A 34 -36.78 -10.18 1.48
N HIS A 35 -36.99 -11.20 0.65
CA HIS A 35 -36.08 -11.55 -0.44
C HIS A 35 -36.03 -10.50 -1.57
N ASP A 36 -37.11 -9.74 -1.74
CA ASP A 36 -37.25 -8.65 -2.73
C ASP A 36 -36.75 -7.30 -2.21
N VAL A 37 -36.41 -7.19 -0.91
CA VAL A 37 -35.57 -6.10 -0.39
C VAL A 37 -34.14 -6.34 -0.87
N MET A 38 -33.92 -6.14 -2.17
CA MET A 38 -32.60 -6.07 -2.76
C MET A 38 -31.84 -4.95 -2.03
N ARG A 39 -30.77 -5.33 -1.35
CA ARG A 39 -29.79 -4.39 -0.81
C ARG A 39 -29.40 -3.44 -1.94
N GLU A 40 -29.58 -2.13 -1.73
CA GLU A 40 -29.30 -1.10 -2.74
C GLU A 40 -28.01 -1.43 -3.50
N SER A 41 -28.06 -1.41 -4.84
CA SER A 41 -26.92 -1.72 -5.69
C SER A 41 -25.85 -0.65 -5.52
N THR A 42 -24.94 -0.87 -4.58
CA THR A 42 -23.79 -0.01 -4.39
C THR A 42 -22.76 -0.24 -5.50
N THR A 43 -22.16 0.84 -5.98
CA THR A 43 -21.06 0.74 -6.94
C THR A 43 -19.87 0.00 -6.32
N PHE A 44 -19.20 -0.84 -7.11
CA PHE A 44 -18.00 -1.59 -6.67
C PHE A 44 -16.95 -0.70 -5.98
N PHE A 45 -16.74 0.52 -6.48
CA PHE A 45 -15.84 1.50 -5.86
C PHE A 45 -16.28 1.93 -4.46
N ARG A 46 -17.60 2.16 -4.27
CA ARG A 46 -18.16 2.57 -2.98
C ARG A 46 -17.98 1.46 -1.95
N ASP A 47 -18.20 0.22 -2.34
CA ASP A 47 -17.95 -0.94 -1.48
C ASP A 47 -16.47 -1.17 -1.19
N GLY A 48 -15.60 -0.96 -2.19
CA GLY A 48 -14.15 -1.01 -2.02
C GLY A 48 -13.65 0.01 -0.99
N ILE A 49 -14.06 1.27 -1.13
CA ILE A 49 -13.70 2.34 -0.20
C ILE A 49 -14.23 2.05 1.21
N LYS A 50 -15.47 1.55 1.32
CA LYS A 50 -16.06 1.19 2.62
C LYS A 50 -15.27 0.07 3.31
N LYS A 51 -14.83 -0.94 2.55
CA LYS A 51 -13.98 -2.03 3.07
C LYS A 51 -12.59 -1.52 3.48
N LEU A 52 -11.97 -0.66 2.67
CA LEU A 52 -10.67 -0.07 2.98
C LEU A 52 -10.72 0.73 4.29
N ARG A 53 -11.73 1.59 4.44
CA ARG A 53 -11.92 2.41 5.66
C ARG A 53 -12.25 1.58 6.90
N ARG A 54 -12.77 0.38 6.75
CA ARG A 54 -13.06 -0.52 7.88
C ARG A 54 -11.79 -1.15 8.44
N ASN A 55 -10.70 -1.20 7.68
CA ASN A 55 -9.45 -1.81 8.13
C ASN A 55 -8.51 -0.73 8.72
N PRO A 56 -8.30 -0.72 10.06
CA PRO A 56 -7.49 0.31 10.71
C PRO A 56 -6.02 0.25 10.27
N LEU A 57 -5.47 -0.94 10.01
CA LEU A 57 -4.09 -1.10 9.53
C LEU A 57 -3.93 -0.50 8.13
N ALA A 58 -4.87 -0.77 7.23
CA ALA A 58 -4.83 -0.20 5.88
C ALA A 58 -4.98 1.32 5.90
N MET A 59 -5.83 1.85 6.79
CA MET A 59 -5.99 3.30 6.96
C MET A 59 -4.75 3.96 7.53
N LEU A 60 -4.07 3.33 8.50
CA LEU A 60 -2.81 3.82 9.04
C LEU A 60 -1.74 3.92 7.94
N SER A 61 -1.57 2.86 7.14
CA SER A 61 -0.62 2.86 6.02
C SER A 61 -0.95 3.95 5.00
N LEU A 62 -2.23 4.18 4.70
CA LEU A 62 -2.66 5.23 3.78
C LEU A 62 -2.33 6.63 4.30
N VAL A 63 -2.59 6.90 5.59
CA VAL A 63 -2.26 8.18 6.23
C VAL A 63 -0.75 8.42 6.20
N LEU A 64 0.04 7.41 6.56
CA LEU A 64 1.50 7.50 6.55
C LEU A 64 2.03 7.78 5.13
N LEU A 65 1.49 7.11 4.11
CA LEU A 65 1.86 7.36 2.72
C LEU A 65 1.53 8.79 2.30
N ILE A 66 0.36 9.32 2.67
CA ILE A 66 -0.02 10.71 2.39
C ILE A 66 0.96 11.68 3.06
N ILE A 67 1.34 11.43 4.31
CA ILE A 67 2.32 12.26 5.03
C ILE A 67 3.67 12.24 4.29
N ILE A 68 4.16 11.08 3.87
CA ILE A 68 5.41 10.98 3.10
C ILE A 68 5.33 11.78 1.79
N VAL A 69 4.24 11.65 1.05
CA VAL A 69 4.04 12.41 -0.20
C VAL A 69 4.02 13.92 0.07
N LEU A 70 3.34 14.36 1.13
CA LEU A 70 3.34 15.77 1.54
C LEU A 70 4.74 16.26 1.88
N VAL A 71 5.52 15.49 2.65
CA VAL A 71 6.92 15.82 2.98
C VAL A 71 7.74 15.97 1.70
N ILE A 72 7.58 15.06 0.72
CA ILE A 72 8.34 15.12 -0.54
C ILE A 72 8.00 16.34 -1.38
N VAL A 73 6.74 16.78 -1.38
CA VAL A 73 6.30 17.95 -2.14
C VAL A 73 6.71 19.26 -1.45
N ILE A 74 6.62 19.30 -0.12
CA ILE A 74 6.81 20.53 0.67
C ILE A 74 8.28 20.76 1.05
N ALA A 75 9.03 19.70 1.41
CA ALA A 75 10.39 19.85 1.93
C ALA A 75 11.36 20.60 0.97
N PRO A 76 11.34 20.37 -0.36
CA PRO A 76 12.16 21.16 -1.28
C PRO A 76 11.84 22.66 -1.32
N SER A 77 10.65 23.08 -0.85
CA SER A 77 10.27 24.48 -0.75
C SER A 77 10.73 25.14 0.55
N ILE A 78 11.00 24.36 1.59
CA ILE A 78 11.44 24.84 2.91
C ILE A 78 12.96 24.85 3.01
N VAL A 79 13.60 23.84 2.42
CA VAL A 79 15.04 23.63 2.50
C VAL A 79 15.76 24.49 1.45
N PRO A 80 16.70 25.37 1.85
CA PRO A 80 17.32 26.34 0.93
C PRO A 80 18.45 25.77 0.06
N TYR A 81 18.76 24.49 0.20
CA TYR A 81 19.86 23.81 -0.52
C TYR A 81 19.34 22.58 -1.29
N GLY A 82 19.96 22.30 -2.43
CA GLY A 82 19.62 21.17 -3.30
C GLY A 82 20.28 19.85 -2.90
N TYR A 83 20.02 18.81 -3.70
CA TYR A 83 20.52 17.44 -3.47
C TYR A 83 22.05 17.32 -3.38
N SER A 84 22.76 18.03 -4.26
CA SER A 84 24.22 17.98 -4.38
C SER A 84 24.93 19.13 -3.69
N ASP A 85 24.18 20.10 -3.17
CA ASP A 85 24.73 21.37 -2.72
C ASP A 85 25.47 21.19 -1.41
N MET A 86 26.63 21.85 -1.34
CA MET A 86 27.44 21.86 -0.14
C MET A 86 27.04 23.07 0.69
N ILE A 87 26.88 22.86 2.00
CA ILE A 87 26.50 23.90 2.94
C ILE A 87 27.52 25.04 2.86
N SER A 88 27.01 26.24 2.67
CA SER A 88 27.79 27.46 2.61
C SER A 88 27.11 28.53 3.46
N VAL A 89 27.94 29.27 4.20
CA VAL A 89 27.51 30.36 5.07
C VAL A 89 28.16 31.63 4.55
N ASN A 90 27.38 32.68 4.30
CA ASN A 90 27.87 33.95 3.76
C ASN A 90 28.72 33.80 2.47
N GLY A 91 28.32 32.87 1.58
CA GLY A 91 29.02 32.59 0.32
C GLY A 91 30.35 31.83 0.45
N ARG A 92 30.72 31.41 1.67
CA ARG A 92 31.90 30.56 1.93
C ARG A 92 31.48 29.15 2.27
N ARG A 93 32.10 28.17 1.61
CA ARG A 93 31.86 26.75 1.90
C ARG A 93 32.27 26.41 3.33
N ASP A 94 31.36 25.80 4.06
CA ASP A 94 31.57 25.44 5.44
C ASP A 94 32.21 24.05 5.57
N LYS A 95 33.51 24.04 5.82
CA LYS A 95 34.27 22.80 6.06
C LYS A 95 34.06 22.23 7.46
N THR A 96 33.51 23.02 8.38
CA THR A 96 33.23 22.59 9.76
C THR A 96 31.90 21.85 9.86
N ALA A 97 31.02 21.98 8.87
CA ALA A 97 29.77 21.22 8.75
C ALA A 97 29.97 19.78 8.26
N LYS A 98 31.09 19.13 8.60
CA LYS A 98 31.41 17.77 8.18
C LYS A 98 30.95 16.76 9.23
N ASN A 99 30.19 15.75 8.81
CA ASN A 99 29.72 14.66 9.68
C ASN A 99 29.04 15.15 10.97
N LEU A 100 28.19 16.17 10.84
CA LEU A 100 27.42 16.67 11.97
C LEU A 100 26.37 15.65 12.39
N SER A 101 26.14 15.56 13.69
CA SER A 101 25.06 14.74 14.22
C SER A 101 23.68 15.38 13.93
N PRO A 102 22.58 14.61 14.05
CA PRO A 102 21.23 15.15 13.90
C PRO A 102 20.99 16.39 14.76
N PHE A 103 20.41 17.44 14.16
CA PHE A 103 20.12 18.74 14.76
C PHE A 103 21.34 19.53 15.26
N GLU A 104 22.55 19.13 14.88
CA GLU A 104 23.76 19.86 15.19
C GLU A 104 24.07 20.90 14.11
N TYR A 105 24.61 22.03 14.54
CA TYR A 105 25.08 23.11 13.67
C TYR A 105 26.59 23.21 13.73
N SER A 106 27.19 23.60 12.61
CA SER A 106 28.61 23.86 12.50
C SER A 106 29.04 25.09 13.33
N LYS A 107 30.36 25.33 13.39
CA LYS A 107 30.89 26.53 14.04
C LYS A 107 30.55 27.81 13.26
N MET A 108 30.57 27.75 11.93
CA MET A 108 30.26 28.92 11.09
C MET A 108 28.76 29.22 11.08
N GLU A 109 27.92 28.19 11.13
CA GLU A 109 26.47 28.35 11.21
C GLU A 109 26.05 28.97 12.55
N LYS A 110 26.68 28.54 13.65
CA LYS A 110 26.45 29.16 14.97
C LYS A 110 26.80 30.65 14.97
N GLN A 111 27.92 31.03 14.34
CA GLN A 111 28.30 32.43 14.19
C GLN A 111 27.28 33.22 13.34
N ALA A 112 26.82 32.65 12.23
CA ALA A 112 25.77 33.28 11.41
C ALA A 112 24.43 33.40 12.16
N MET A 113 24.09 32.45 13.02
CA MET A 113 22.92 32.54 13.90
C MET A 113 23.06 33.64 14.95
N GLU A 114 24.26 33.84 15.51
CA GLU A 114 24.57 34.97 16.40
C GLU A 114 24.44 36.32 15.67
N GLU A 115 24.76 36.36 14.38
CA GLU A 115 24.52 37.51 13.49
C GLU A 115 23.03 37.70 13.10
N GLY A 116 22.14 36.82 13.59
CA GLY A 116 20.69 36.89 13.36
C GLY A 116 20.21 36.21 12.07
N GLN A 117 21.07 35.43 11.39
CA GLN A 117 20.66 34.66 10.20
C GLN A 117 19.87 33.41 10.58
N TYR A 118 18.84 33.10 9.81
CA TYR A 118 18.11 31.85 9.94
C TYR A 118 18.80 30.73 9.15
N ILE A 119 19.23 29.68 9.85
CA ILE A 119 19.79 28.46 9.28
C ILE A 119 18.80 27.31 9.49
N PHE A 120 18.54 26.54 8.44
CA PHE A 120 17.65 25.39 8.53
C PHE A 120 18.33 24.26 9.34
N PRO A 121 17.63 23.64 10.32
CA PRO A 121 18.21 22.57 11.13
C PRO A 121 18.55 21.32 10.30
N HIS A 122 19.76 20.77 10.51
CA HIS A 122 20.17 19.51 9.89
C HIS A 122 19.50 18.31 10.56
N ILE A 123 18.23 18.03 10.22
CA ILE A 123 17.39 17.00 10.87
C ILE A 123 18.09 15.63 10.91
N PHE A 124 18.78 15.23 9.84
CA PHE A 124 19.53 13.96 9.77
C PHE A 124 21.05 14.14 9.82
N GLY A 125 21.54 15.36 10.09
CA GLY A 125 22.96 15.68 10.06
C GLY A 125 23.53 15.82 8.65
N THR A 126 24.86 15.84 8.56
CA THR A 126 25.59 16.12 7.32
C THR A 126 26.59 15.03 6.96
N ASP A 127 26.90 14.92 5.66
CA ASP A 127 27.88 13.98 5.11
C ASP A 127 29.33 14.51 5.22
N ALA A 128 30.30 13.67 4.85
CA ALA A 128 31.73 13.99 4.84
C ALA A 128 32.11 15.14 3.89
N LEU A 129 31.22 15.48 2.96
CA LEU A 129 31.36 16.59 1.99
C LEU A 129 30.63 17.86 2.42
N SER A 130 30.04 17.89 3.62
CA SER A 130 29.20 18.98 4.13
C SER A 130 27.91 19.16 3.32
N ARG A 131 27.24 18.05 3.00
CA ARG A 131 25.91 18.03 2.34
C ARG A 131 24.89 17.52 3.35
N ASP A 132 23.68 18.04 3.30
CA ASP A 132 22.61 17.65 4.22
C ASP A 132 22.02 16.27 3.85
N TYR A 133 21.84 15.39 4.84
CA TYR A 133 21.25 14.07 4.62
C TYR A 133 19.74 14.10 4.44
N PHE A 134 19.03 15.01 5.13
CA PHE A 134 17.57 15.09 5.09
C PHE A 134 17.07 15.36 3.68
N ILE A 135 17.62 16.38 3.01
CA ILE A 135 17.22 16.70 1.64
C ILE A 135 17.54 15.55 0.67
N ARG A 136 18.67 14.86 0.87
CA ARG A 136 19.06 13.73 0.01
C ARG A 136 18.11 12.56 0.15
N VAL A 137 17.66 12.27 1.37
CA VAL A 137 16.64 11.25 1.64
C VAL A 137 15.31 11.65 1.00
N VAL A 138 14.89 12.92 1.12
CA VAL A 138 13.65 13.42 0.50
C VAL A 138 13.67 13.26 -1.02
N TYR A 139 14.74 13.71 -1.68
CA TYR A 139 14.89 13.57 -3.14
C TYR A 139 15.00 12.10 -3.56
N GLY A 140 15.73 11.27 -2.81
CA GLY A 140 15.79 9.82 -3.05
C GLY A 140 14.41 9.17 -2.96
N THR A 141 13.65 9.50 -1.92
CA THR A 141 12.29 8.98 -1.70
C THR A 141 11.35 9.40 -2.84
N ARG A 142 11.47 10.63 -3.35
CA ARG A 142 10.71 11.11 -4.52
C ARG A 142 10.93 10.21 -5.74
N VAL A 143 12.19 9.90 -6.04
CA VAL A 143 12.54 9.04 -7.18
C VAL A 143 12.01 7.62 -6.96
N SER A 144 12.20 7.05 -5.76
CA SER A 144 11.70 5.71 -5.42
C SER A 144 10.18 5.60 -5.55
N LEU A 145 9.42 6.61 -5.10
CA LEU A 145 7.97 6.64 -5.22
C LEU A 145 7.51 6.67 -6.67
N ILE A 146 8.16 7.49 -7.51
CA ILE A 146 7.85 7.58 -8.94
C ILE A 146 8.11 6.22 -9.60
N VAL A 147 9.28 5.62 -9.41
CA VAL A 147 9.63 4.33 -10.00
C VAL A 147 8.69 3.23 -9.53
N GLY A 148 8.42 3.14 -8.23
CA GLY A 148 7.51 2.14 -7.67
C GLY A 148 6.07 2.29 -8.18
N PHE A 149 5.59 3.53 -8.31
CA PHE A 149 4.26 3.80 -8.85
C PHE A 149 4.14 3.35 -10.31
N PHE A 150 5.05 3.78 -11.18
CA PHE A 150 5.02 3.40 -12.60
C PHE A 150 5.25 1.90 -12.80
N ALA A 151 6.17 1.29 -12.06
CA ALA A 151 6.38 -0.15 -12.08
C ALA A 151 5.09 -0.90 -11.71
N SER A 152 4.40 -0.48 -10.65
CA SER A 152 3.13 -1.09 -10.22
C SER A 152 2.03 -0.96 -11.27
N VAL A 153 1.92 0.19 -11.94
CA VAL A 153 0.95 0.41 -13.04
C VAL A 153 1.25 -0.51 -14.22
N ILE A 154 2.52 -0.63 -14.62
CA ILE A 154 2.92 -1.51 -15.73
C ILE A 154 2.63 -2.97 -15.39
N VAL A 155 3.00 -3.42 -14.19
CA VAL A 155 2.72 -4.78 -13.70
C VAL A 155 1.23 -5.04 -13.66
N LEU A 156 0.42 -4.08 -13.18
CA LEU A 156 -1.04 -4.20 -13.16
C LEU A 156 -1.61 -4.36 -14.57
N ILE A 157 -1.17 -3.56 -15.55
CA ILE A 157 -1.67 -3.62 -16.92
C ILE A 157 -1.31 -4.98 -17.55
N ILE A 158 -0.05 -5.40 -17.44
CA ILE A 158 0.40 -6.68 -18.01
C ILE A 158 -0.32 -7.84 -17.33
N GLY A 159 -0.35 -7.86 -16.00
CA GLY A 159 -1.02 -8.91 -15.21
C GLY A 159 -2.52 -8.96 -15.48
N LEU A 160 -3.18 -7.81 -15.62
CA LEU A 160 -4.61 -7.74 -15.95
C LEU A 160 -4.88 -8.29 -17.35
N ILE A 161 -4.10 -7.90 -18.35
CA ILE A 161 -4.26 -8.41 -19.72
C ILE A 161 -4.03 -9.92 -19.74
N TYR A 162 -2.92 -10.38 -19.16
CA TYR A 162 -2.56 -11.80 -19.14
C TYR A 162 -3.61 -12.64 -18.41
N GLY A 163 -3.99 -12.23 -17.19
CA GLY A 163 -4.99 -12.93 -16.39
C GLY A 163 -6.39 -12.89 -17.01
N SER A 164 -6.79 -11.77 -17.62
CA SER A 164 -8.10 -11.65 -18.27
C SER A 164 -8.20 -12.56 -19.50
N ILE A 165 -7.15 -12.67 -20.30
CA ILE A 165 -7.12 -13.59 -21.46
C ILE A 165 -7.24 -15.05 -20.99
N SER A 166 -6.46 -15.43 -19.98
CA SER A 166 -6.47 -16.77 -19.39
C SER A 166 -7.86 -17.13 -18.86
N GLY A 167 -8.46 -16.23 -18.07
CA GLY A 167 -9.76 -16.43 -17.45
C GLY A 167 -10.95 -16.36 -18.41
N TYR A 168 -10.86 -15.58 -19.49
CA TYR A 168 -11.94 -15.45 -20.47
C TYR A 168 -12.03 -16.65 -21.41
N ILE A 169 -10.89 -17.11 -21.94
CA ILE A 169 -10.87 -18.23 -22.91
C ILE A 169 -10.98 -19.58 -22.19
N GLY A 170 -10.29 -19.73 -21.05
CA GLY A 170 -10.25 -20.97 -20.27
C GLY A 170 -9.67 -22.18 -21.00
N GLY A 171 -9.72 -23.35 -20.37
CA GLY A 171 -9.35 -24.62 -20.97
C GLY A 171 -7.85 -24.75 -21.27
N LYS A 172 -7.50 -25.09 -22.53
CA LYS A 172 -6.10 -25.37 -22.92
C LYS A 172 -5.22 -24.13 -22.90
N THR A 173 -5.77 -22.96 -23.25
CA THR A 173 -5.03 -21.70 -23.25
C THR A 173 -4.61 -21.33 -21.82
N ASP A 174 -5.53 -21.45 -20.87
CA ASP A 174 -5.25 -21.24 -19.44
C ASP A 174 -4.17 -22.19 -18.91
N LEU A 175 -4.27 -23.49 -19.25
CA LEU A 175 -3.26 -24.48 -18.86
C LEU A 175 -1.85 -24.13 -19.38
N ILE A 176 -1.74 -23.68 -20.64
CA ILE A 176 -0.44 -23.31 -21.23
C ILE A 176 0.08 -22.02 -20.59
N MET A 177 -0.78 -21.01 -20.43
CA MET A 177 -0.40 -19.72 -19.85
C MET A 177 0.06 -19.87 -18.39
N MET A 178 -0.70 -20.58 -17.56
CA MET A 178 -0.27 -20.85 -16.19
C MET A 178 1.02 -21.65 -16.13
N ARG A 179 1.26 -22.57 -17.07
CA ARG A 179 2.55 -23.30 -17.14
C ARG A 179 3.75 -22.40 -17.41
N ILE A 180 3.60 -21.40 -18.26
CA ILE A 180 4.68 -20.43 -18.52
C ILE A 180 4.98 -19.66 -17.23
N VAL A 181 3.94 -19.22 -16.53
CA VAL A 181 4.06 -18.50 -15.25
C VAL A 181 4.75 -19.36 -14.19
N ASP A 182 4.36 -20.63 -14.05
CA ASP A 182 4.98 -21.57 -13.13
C ASP A 182 6.47 -21.79 -13.42
N VAL A 183 6.86 -21.87 -14.70
CA VAL A 183 8.28 -22.02 -15.09
C VAL A 183 9.08 -20.78 -14.69
N ILE A 184 8.54 -19.58 -14.89
CA ILE A 184 9.22 -18.33 -14.48
C ILE A 184 9.39 -18.31 -12.95
N TYR A 185 8.33 -18.64 -12.20
CA TYR A 185 8.38 -18.68 -10.73
C TYR A 185 9.13 -19.88 -10.14
N SER A 186 9.48 -20.88 -10.96
CA SER A 186 10.31 -22.00 -10.50
C SER A 186 11.75 -21.57 -10.23
N LEU A 187 12.19 -20.42 -10.75
CA LEU A 187 13.49 -19.84 -10.47
C LEU A 187 13.44 -19.09 -9.13
N PRO A 188 14.37 -19.33 -8.20
CA PRO A 188 14.44 -18.59 -6.95
C PRO A 188 14.67 -17.09 -7.19
N ASP A 189 13.78 -16.24 -6.68
CA ASP A 189 13.90 -14.77 -6.78
C ASP A 189 15.25 -14.27 -6.24
N THR A 190 15.76 -14.92 -5.19
CA THR A 190 17.07 -14.59 -4.60
C THR A 190 18.23 -14.76 -5.60
N LEU A 191 18.17 -15.77 -6.47
CA LEU A 191 19.21 -15.99 -7.49
C LEU A 191 19.16 -14.92 -8.59
N MET A 192 17.96 -14.53 -9.01
CA MET A 192 17.79 -13.48 -10.02
C MET A 192 18.32 -12.12 -9.53
N VAL A 193 18.07 -11.77 -8.26
CA VAL A 193 18.53 -10.49 -7.68
C VAL A 193 20.05 -10.42 -7.54
N ILE A 194 20.73 -11.54 -7.27
CA ILE A 194 22.20 -11.54 -7.13
C ILE A 194 22.91 -11.39 -8.50
N LEU A 195 22.27 -11.82 -9.59
CA LEU A 195 22.85 -11.80 -10.93
C LEU A 195 22.78 -10.42 -11.63
N LEU A 196 21.80 -9.59 -11.26
CA LEU A 196 21.54 -8.25 -11.81
C LEU A 196 22.46 -7.18 -11.20
#